data_AF-A0AB36J4R1-F1
#
_entry.id   AF-A0AB36J4R1-F1
#
_cell.length_a   1.000
_cell.length_b   1.000
_cell.length_c   1.000
_cell.angle_alpha   90.00
_cell.angle_beta   90.00
_cell.angle_gamma   90.00
#
_symmetry.space_group_name_H-M   'P 1'
#
loop_
_entity.id
_entity.type
_entity.pdbx_description
1 polymer ?
#
loop_
_entity_poly.entity_id
_entity_poly.type
_entity_poly.pdbx_seq_one_letter_code
_entity_poly.pdbx_strand_id
1 'polypeptide(L)'
;MDKSKPLLNYLILCEDVSIGRNLLGEDKLTIIQPLSNILTDNLPLVVTLGIVFSVSNLLPRSKYNVQMRIVNERGTELSSQSYEMPAEINGSETSSITSAGGIKDMEFEGPGFYKFELSLDGNFIGEQVLEIKKRLN
;
A
#
# COMPACT_ATOMS: atom_id res chain seq x y z
N MET A 1 18.38 -9.87 13.50
CA MET A 1 17.91 -8.90 12.49
C MET A 1 18.53 -7.56 12.79
N ASP A 2 19.08 -6.91 11.77
CA ASP A 2 19.62 -5.56 11.85
C ASP A 2 18.47 -4.57 12.10
N LYS A 3 18.43 -3.97 13.30
CA LYS A 3 17.34 -3.06 13.72
C LYS A 3 17.41 -1.68 13.03
N SER A 4 18.39 -1.46 12.17
CA SER A 4 18.65 -0.15 11.55
C SER A 4 17.88 0.10 10.25
N LYS A 5 17.24 -0.93 9.66
CA LYS A 5 16.55 -0.81 8.38
C LYS A 5 15.03 -0.68 8.55
N PRO A 6 14.37 0.19 7.74
CA PRO A 6 12.92 0.24 7.68
C PRO A 6 12.33 -1.15 7.45
N LEU A 7 11.32 -1.50 8.24
CA LEU A 7 10.65 -2.78 8.17
C LEU A 7 9.18 -2.57 7.80
N LEU A 8 8.76 -3.11 6.67
CA LEU A 8 7.34 -3.15 6.33
C LEU A 8 6.62 -4.12 7.27
N ASN A 9 5.70 -3.60 8.08
CA ASN A 9 4.85 -4.41 8.95
C ASN A 9 3.71 -5.05 8.16
N TYR A 10 3.05 -4.25 7.31
CA TYR A 10 2.02 -4.70 6.38
C TYR A 10 1.87 -3.71 5.23
N LEU A 11 1.40 -4.21 4.09
CA LEU A 11 0.87 -3.45 2.96
C LEU A 11 -0.45 -4.14 2.55
N ILE A 12 -1.54 -3.40 2.64
CA ILE A 12 -2.90 -3.90 2.41
C ILE A 12 -3.51 -3.10 1.27
N LEU A 13 -3.99 -3.82 0.27
CA LEU A 13 -4.91 -3.30 -0.73
C LEU A 13 -6.32 -3.51 -0.20
N CYS A 14 -7.20 -2.54 -0.39
CA CYS A 14 -8.57 -2.59 0.09
C CYS A 14 -9.50 -1.85 -0.86
N GLU A 15 -10.80 -2.10 -0.74
CA GLU A 15 -11.81 -1.38 -1.52
C GLU A 15 -11.89 0.08 -1.07
N ASP A 16 -11.88 0.30 0.25
CA ASP A 16 -11.92 1.63 0.83
C ASP A 16 -11.22 1.67 2.19
N VAL A 17 -10.79 2.86 2.60
CA VAL A 17 -10.16 3.12 3.88
C VAL A 17 -10.68 4.43 4.46
N SER A 18 -11.04 4.40 5.74
CA SER A 18 -11.44 5.61 6.47
C SER A 18 -10.67 5.74 7.77
N ILE A 19 -10.37 6.99 8.13
CA ILE A 19 -9.84 7.36 9.43
C ILE A 19 -10.96 8.14 10.12
N GLY A 20 -11.56 7.53 11.14
CA GLY A 20 -12.58 8.16 11.98
C GLY A 20 -12.07 8.35 13.39
N ARG A 21 -12.74 9.17 14.20
CA ARG A 21 -12.47 9.24 15.65
C ARG A 21 -13.42 8.33 16.41
N ASN A 22 -12.90 7.60 17.40
CA ASN A 22 -13.73 6.86 18.33
C ASN A 22 -14.35 7.78 19.40
N LEU A 23 -15.17 7.20 20.29
CA LEU A 23 -15.84 7.95 21.37
C LEU A 23 -14.87 8.56 22.40
N LEU A 24 -13.62 8.11 22.42
CA LEU A 24 -12.56 8.63 23.27
C LEU A 24 -11.72 9.72 22.57
N GLY A 25 -12.05 10.07 21.33
CA GLY A 25 -11.32 11.05 20.53
C GLY A 25 -10.06 10.50 19.87
N GLU A 26 -9.82 9.19 19.95
CA GLU A 26 -8.66 8.54 19.33
C GLU A 26 -8.95 8.26 17.85
N ASP A 27 -7.96 8.50 17.00
CA ASP A 27 -8.05 8.16 15.58
C ASP A 27 -8.06 6.64 15.42
N LYS A 28 -9.07 6.13 14.71
CA LYS A 28 -9.27 4.72 14.40
C LYS A 28 -9.29 4.53 12.90
N LEU A 29 -8.36 3.71 12.42
CA LEU A 29 -8.34 3.24 11.05
C LEU A 29 -9.39 2.15 10.84
N THR A 30 -10.20 2.30 9.81
CA THR A 30 -11.13 1.27 9.34
C THR A 30 -10.77 0.88 7.91
N ILE A 31 -10.54 -0.40 7.69
CA ILE A 31 -10.26 -0.99 6.38
C ILE A 31 -11.52 -1.70 5.91
N ILE A 32 -12.02 -1.31 4.73
CA ILE A 32 -13.17 -1.94 4.11
C ILE A 32 -12.65 -2.92 3.06
N GLN A 33 -12.93 -4.20 3.29
CA GLN A 33 -12.63 -5.32 2.39
C GLN A 33 -11.18 -5.37 1.89
N PRO A 34 -10.26 -5.98 2.66
CA PRO A 34 -8.92 -6.30 2.16
C PRO A 34 -8.98 -7.14 0.89
N LEU A 35 -8.19 -6.77 -0.11
CA LEU A 35 -8.18 -7.38 -1.44
C LEU A 35 -6.90 -8.17 -1.65
N SER A 36 -7.04 -9.49 -1.78
CA SER A 36 -5.99 -10.37 -2.32
C SER A 36 -6.26 -10.78 -3.76
N ASN A 37 -7.53 -10.73 -4.19
CA ASN A 37 -7.93 -11.04 -5.55
C ASN A 37 -9.21 -10.30 -5.95
N ILE A 38 -9.41 -10.14 -7.27
CA ILE A 38 -10.66 -9.63 -7.85
C ILE A 38 -11.15 -10.66 -8.88
N LEU A 39 -12.43 -11.04 -8.79
CA LEU A 39 -13.10 -11.92 -9.75
C LEU A 39 -13.96 -11.06 -10.68
N THR A 40 -13.61 -11.01 -11.97
CA THR A 40 -14.30 -10.18 -12.97
C THR A 40 -14.53 -10.94 -14.28
N ASP A 41 -15.62 -10.61 -14.98
CA ASP A 41 -15.86 -10.99 -16.37
C ASP A 41 -15.57 -9.85 -17.35
N ASN A 42 -15.35 -8.65 -16.83
CA ASN A 42 -15.14 -7.43 -17.58
C ASN A 42 -13.64 -7.12 -17.62
N LEU A 43 -13.06 -7.25 -18.80
CA LEU A 43 -11.67 -6.89 -19.09
C LEU A 43 -11.65 -5.97 -20.34
N PRO A 44 -10.86 -4.88 -20.34
CA PRO A 44 -10.01 -4.42 -19.23
C PRO A 44 -10.84 -3.99 -18.01
N LEU A 45 -10.28 -4.20 -16.82
CA LEU A 45 -10.90 -3.87 -15.54
C LEU A 45 -10.33 -2.55 -15.04
N VAL A 46 -11.19 -1.57 -14.75
CA VAL A 46 -10.79 -0.30 -14.12
C VAL A 46 -11.26 -0.30 -12.67
N VAL A 47 -10.36 -0.05 -11.72
CA VAL A 47 -10.68 0.00 -10.29
C VAL A 47 -10.05 1.17 -9.58
N THR A 48 -10.73 1.64 -8.54
CA THR A 48 -10.13 2.46 -7.48
C THR A 48 -9.81 1.55 -6.30
N LEU A 49 -8.60 1.67 -5.76
CA LEU A 49 -8.12 0.86 -4.65
C LEU A 49 -7.64 1.75 -3.52
N GLY A 50 -8.05 1.45 -2.29
CA GLY A 50 -7.41 1.94 -1.08
C GLY A 50 -6.11 1.20 -0.82
N ILE A 51 -5.10 1.93 -0.34
CA ILE A 51 -3.82 1.38 0.10
C ILE A 51 -3.59 1.79 1.53
N VAL A 52 -3.24 0.81 2.37
CA VAL A 52 -2.79 1.04 3.74
C VAL A 52 -1.48 0.32 3.96
N PHE A 53 -0.48 1.00 4.49
CA PHE A 53 0.74 0.33 4.93
C PHE A 53 1.20 0.85 6.27
N SER A 54 2.02 0.03 6.95
CA SER A 54 2.72 0.42 8.15
C SER A 54 4.19 0.03 8.06
N VAL A 55 5.08 0.97 8.40
CA VAL A 55 6.53 0.76 8.41
C VAL A 55 7.06 1.08 9.81
N SER A 56 7.90 0.21 10.35
CA SER A 56 8.62 0.38 11.62
C SER A 56 10.13 0.57 11.40
N ASN A 57 10.89 0.80 12.48
CA ASN A 57 12.34 1.04 12.48
C ASN A 57 12.75 2.26 11.63
N LEU A 58 11.94 3.31 11.71
CA LEU A 58 12.22 4.58 11.05
C LEU A 58 13.20 5.39 11.91
N LEU A 59 14.32 5.79 11.31
CA LEU A 59 15.26 6.74 11.92
C LEU A 59 14.60 8.13 12.09
N PRO A 60 14.91 8.88 13.16
CA PRO A 60 14.39 10.24 13.34
C PRO A 60 14.81 11.15 12.18
N ARG A 61 13.82 11.68 11.47
CA ARG A 61 13.97 12.71 10.42
C ARG A 61 12.63 13.36 10.12
N SER A 62 12.64 14.49 9.41
CA SER A 62 11.43 15.26 9.11
C SER A 62 10.49 14.56 8.13
N LYS A 63 11.03 13.85 7.14
CA LYS A 63 10.24 13.21 6.09
C LYS A 63 10.92 11.99 5.48
N TYR A 64 10.07 11.12 4.92
CA TYR A 64 10.45 9.99 4.10
C TYR A 64 9.84 10.14 2.71
N ASN A 65 10.59 9.78 1.67
CA ASN A 65 10.02 9.65 0.32
C ASN A 65 9.43 8.24 0.19
N VAL A 66 8.12 8.17 -0.03
CA VAL A 66 7.41 6.92 -0.28
C VAL A 66 7.17 6.80 -1.77
N GLN A 67 7.51 5.65 -2.34
CA GLN A 67 7.19 5.31 -3.73
C GLN A 67 6.39 4.00 -3.76
N MET A 68 5.27 4.01 -4.48
CA MET A 68 4.49 2.82 -4.81
C MET A 68 4.60 2.57 -6.31
N ARG A 69 5.09 1.40 -6.70
CA ARG A 69 5.15 0.96 -8.10
C ARG A 69 4.17 -0.19 -8.29
N ILE A 70 3.48 -0.19 -9.43
CA ILE A 70 2.56 -1.26 -9.80
C ILE A 70 3.09 -1.94 -11.04
N VAL A 71 3.29 -3.25 -10.94
CA VAL A 71 3.98 -4.03 -11.96
C VAL A 71 3.13 -5.24 -12.31
N ASN A 72 2.98 -5.54 -13.60
CA ASN A 72 2.32 -6.77 -14.03
C ASN A 72 3.25 -7.99 -13.91
N GLU A 73 2.70 -9.19 -14.15
CA GLU A 73 3.43 -10.46 -14.11
C GLU A 73 4.66 -10.53 -15.05
N ARG A 74 4.71 -9.67 -16.08
CA ARG A 74 5.83 -9.60 -17.04
C ARG A 74 6.93 -8.64 -16.60
N GLY A 75 6.77 -8.00 -15.44
CA GLY A 75 7.69 -6.98 -14.94
C GLY A 75 7.49 -5.61 -15.60
N THR A 76 6.41 -5.40 -16.36
CA THR A 76 6.08 -4.09 -16.94
C THR A 76 5.45 -3.20 -15.88
N GLU A 77 6.04 -2.02 -15.68
CA GLU A 77 5.46 -1.00 -14.80
C GLU A 77 4.22 -0.40 -15.45
N LEU A 78 3.10 -0.47 -14.72
CA LEU A 78 1.82 0.09 -15.11
C LEU A 78 1.60 1.49 -14.53
N SER A 79 2.13 1.72 -13.33
CA SER A 79 2.01 3.01 -12.64
C SER A 79 3.12 3.15 -11.59
N SER A 80 3.49 4.40 -11.30
CA SER A 80 4.35 4.77 -10.19
C SER A 80 3.83 6.06 -9.56
N GLN A 81 3.65 6.04 -8.23
CA GLN A 81 3.27 7.21 -7.45
C GLN A 81 4.29 7.47 -6.37
N SER A 82 4.56 8.74 -6.07
CA SER A 82 5.48 9.13 -5.02
C SER A 82 4.91 10.29 -4.21
N TYR A 83 5.12 10.25 -2.91
CA TYR A 83 4.72 11.32 -2.00
C TYR A 83 5.65 11.39 -0.78
N GLU A 84 5.62 12.53 -0.09
CA GLU A 84 6.37 12.73 1.15
C GLU A 84 5.49 12.34 2.34
N MET A 85 5.98 11.41 3.16
CA MET A 85 5.34 11.03 4.41
C MET A 85 6.07 11.70 5.57
N PRO A 86 5.39 12.53 6.38
CA PRO A 86 6.01 13.14 7.55
C PRO A 86 6.37 12.07 8.57
N ALA A 87 7.54 12.22 9.19
CA ALA A 87 7.98 11.35 10.28
C ALA A 87 7.91 12.13 11.59
N GLU A 88 6.74 12.14 12.24
CA GLU A 88 6.61 12.63 13.61
C GLU A 88 7.18 11.59 14.59
N ILE A 89 8.50 11.46 14.58
CA ILE A 89 9.25 10.50 15.41
C ILE A 89 9.68 11.23 16.67
N ASN A 90 8.82 11.23 17.69
CA ASN A 90 9.18 11.68 19.03
C ASN A 90 10.11 10.65 19.69
N GLY A 91 11.41 10.74 19.40
CA GLY A 91 12.51 10.30 20.27
C GLY A 91 12.57 8.83 20.73
N SER A 92 11.87 7.89 20.10
CA SER A 92 11.92 6.46 20.45
C SER A 92 12.33 5.62 19.23
N GLU A 93 13.30 4.72 19.43
CA GLU A 93 14.03 3.97 18.39
C GLU A 93 13.21 2.95 17.59
N THR A 94 11.88 2.96 17.67
CA THR A 94 11.01 2.09 16.85
C THR A 94 9.68 2.77 16.56
N SER A 95 9.69 3.92 15.91
CA SER A 95 8.43 4.54 15.46
C SER A 95 7.83 3.78 14.29
N SER A 96 6.52 3.53 14.37
CA SER A 96 5.71 3.03 13.26
C SER A 96 4.85 4.16 12.70
N ILE A 97 4.79 4.29 11.38
CA ILE A 97 3.84 5.18 10.72
C ILE A 97 2.86 4.33 9.94
N THR A 98 1.57 4.67 10.03
CA THR A 98 0.53 4.10 9.20
C THR A 98 0.04 5.17 8.24
N SER A 99 0.12 4.88 6.95
CA SER A 99 -0.40 5.77 5.89
C SER A 99 -1.56 5.09 5.18
N ALA A 100 -2.57 5.90 4.84
CA ALA A 100 -3.72 5.49 4.05
C ALA A 100 -3.85 6.43 2.85
N GLY A 101 -3.97 5.86 1.65
CA GLY A 101 -4.16 6.59 0.40
C GLY A 101 -4.99 5.77 -0.58
N GLY A 102 -5.09 6.23 -1.82
CA GLY A 102 -5.80 5.49 -2.86
C GLY A 102 -5.21 5.72 -4.23
N ILE A 103 -5.28 4.69 -5.07
CA ILE A 103 -5.01 4.77 -6.50
C ILE A 103 -6.36 4.81 -7.20
N LYS A 104 -6.56 5.84 -8.01
CA LYS A 104 -7.77 6.01 -8.81
C LYS A 104 -7.56 5.47 -10.21
N ASP A 105 -8.63 4.91 -10.75
CA ASP A 105 -8.76 4.53 -12.16
C ASP A 105 -7.61 3.63 -12.67
N MET A 106 -7.18 2.67 -11.85
CA MET A 106 -6.17 1.70 -12.23
C MET A 106 -6.74 0.70 -13.23
N GLU A 107 -6.12 0.60 -14.40
CA GLU A 107 -6.53 -0.32 -15.46
C GLU A 107 -5.71 -1.62 -15.42
N PHE A 108 -6.42 -2.75 -15.45
CA PHE A 108 -5.88 -4.09 -15.56
C PHE A 108 -6.34 -4.74 -16.86
N GLU A 109 -5.40 -4.96 -17.78
CA GLU A 109 -5.69 -5.47 -19.12
C GLU A 109 -6.22 -6.92 -19.16
N GLY A 110 -5.89 -7.73 -18.15
CA GLY A 110 -6.20 -9.16 -18.17
C GLY A 110 -6.16 -9.84 -16.81
N PRO A 111 -6.50 -11.14 -16.76
CA PRO A 111 -6.25 -11.95 -15.58
C PRO A 111 -4.73 -12.11 -15.37
N GLY A 112 -4.31 -12.18 -14.12
CA GLY A 112 -2.89 -12.34 -13.78
C GLY A 112 -2.56 -11.80 -12.40
N PHE A 113 -1.27 -11.80 -12.10
CA PHE A 113 -0.75 -11.25 -10.85
C PHE A 113 -0.19 -9.85 -11.07
N TYR A 114 -0.56 -8.94 -10.18
CA TYR A 114 -0.11 -7.56 -10.16
C TYR A 114 0.55 -7.27 -8.82
N LYS A 115 1.78 -6.79 -8.86
CA LYS A 115 2.58 -6.47 -7.68
C LYS A 115 2.48 -4.99 -7.37
N PHE A 116 2.25 -4.69 -6.10
CA PHE A 116 2.30 -3.35 -5.53
C PHE A 116 3.57 -3.29 -4.69
N GLU A 117 4.62 -2.72 -5.25
CA GLU A 117 5.95 -2.63 -4.66
C GLU A 117 6.09 -1.30 -3.90
N LEU A 118 6.39 -1.38 -2.61
CA LEU A 118 6.62 -0.22 -1.77
C LEU A 118 8.12 -0.01 -1.58
N SER A 119 8.56 1.21 -1.87
CA SER A 119 9.92 1.66 -1.61
C SER A 119 9.93 2.89 -0.70
N LEU A 120 10.96 2.99 0.12
CA LEU A 120 11.20 4.09 1.03
C LEU A 120 12.60 4.67 0.74
N ASP A 121 12.64 5.94 0.33
CA ASP A 121 13.85 6.64 -0.14
C ASP A 121 14.62 5.85 -1.20
N GLY A 122 13.88 5.26 -2.15
CA GLY A 122 14.43 4.45 -3.23
C GLY A 122 14.84 3.02 -2.83
N ASN A 123 14.69 2.63 -1.56
CA ASN A 123 14.95 1.26 -1.13
C ASN A 123 13.64 0.46 -1.08
N PHE A 124 13.58 -0.66 -1.80
CA PHE A 124 12.46 -1.59 -1.70
C PHE A 124 12.32 -2.15 -0.28
N ILE A 125 11.13 -2.07 0.28
CA ILE A 125 10.83 -2.55 1.65
C ILE A 125 9.79 -3.67 1.70
N GLY A 126 9.06 -3.90 0.61
CA GLY A 126 8.16 -5.05 0.48
C GLY A 126 7.09 -4.85 -0.60
N GLU A 127 6.28 -5.89 -0.81
CA GLU A 127 5.24 -5.90 -1.82
C GLU A 127 3.94 -6.54 -1.32
N GLN A 128 2.84 -6.22 -1.99
CA GLN A 128 1.56 -6.94 -1.89
C GLN A 128 1.13 -7.36 -3.30
N VAL A 129 0.61 -8.58 -3.42
CA VAL A 129 0.14 -9.12 -4.71
C VAL A 129 -1.38 -9.05 -4.77
N LEU A 130 -1.90 -8.59 -5.90
CA LEU A 130 -3.30 -8.66 -6.28
C LEU A 130 -3.46 -9.64 -7.44
N GLU A 131 -4.34 -10.61 -7.29
CA GLU A 131 -4.66 -11.56 -8.36
C GLU A 131 -5.97 -11.17 -9.05
N ILE A 132 -5.92 -10.87 -10.35
CA ILE A 132 -7.13 -10.68 -11.16
C ILE A 132 -7.50 -12.03 -11.79
N LYS A 133 -8.71 -12.51 -11.52
CA LYS A 133 -9.24 -13.77 -12.03
C LYS A 133 -10.44 -13.53 -12.92
N LYS A 134 -10.50 -14.28 -14.02
CA LYS A 134 -11.74 -14.43 -14.78
C LYS A 134 -12.73 -15.27 -13.96
N ARG A 135 -14.00 -14.86 -13.88
CA ARG A 135 -15.01 -15.72 -13.25
C ARG A 135 -15.21 -16.96 -14.12
N LEU A 136 -15.15 -18.13 -13.49
CA LEU A 136 -15.50 -19.38 -14.15
C LEU A 136 -17.01 -19.57 -13.98
N ASN A 137 -17.74 -19.65 -15.09
CA ASN A 137 -19.16 -20.01 -15.10
C ASN A 137 -19.36 -21.50 -14.83
#